data_AF-A0A0N4WJ21-F1
#
_entry.id   AF-A0A0N4WJ21-F1
#
_cell.length_a   1.000
_cell.length_b   1.000
_cell.length_c   1.000
_cell.angle_alpha   90.00
_cell.angle_beta   90.00
_cell.angle_gamma   90.00
#
_symmetry.space_group_name_H-M   'P 1'
#
loop_
_entity.id
_entity.type
_entity.pdbx_description
1 polymer ?
#
loop_
_entity_poly.entity_id
_entity_poly.type
_entity_poly.pdbx_seq_one_letter_code
_entity_poly.pdbx_strand_id
1 'polypeptide(L)'
;MNSIQFHIFIRIIFIVASSAAVATFDRNASHPYIVKKTWVENFVRFQYVFERKGAKAKIIPLGCVPTNRDDGFLLEVGERFIGTDFVFACEESEDGVISYDAVACVDMLGKEMMLGEMRKLANGTVVLHCNIYGGALKKVVERAAGCFFNETIYGEDEISRLTGRLMECFRPHHSYYESHVIGCAIGRIGVRFEEFVELDRGVFAQCEQDDTGNVRLRPVQLDDLSCTYKNQSHAHLSTWTDNERAARMTCSYGSPQKTGCSFNGLLFDIGQELPLSNGCIFLCHPQSNVYVCDQRLGNWTVNEHRGLQRTSGKEFSLFNL
;
A
#
# COMPACT_ATOMS: atom_id res chain seq x y z
N MET A 1 61.36 -3.30 47.85
CA MET A 1 62.12 -3.18 49.11
C MET A 1 62.88 -1.86 49.10
N ASN A 2 62.82 -1.15 50.24
CA ASN A 2 63.59 0.05 50.65
C ASN A 2 63.14 1.37 49.99
N SER A 3 62.47 2.35 50.63
CA SER A 3 62.40 2.85 52.03
C SER A 3 63.72 3.39 52.61
N ILE A 4 63.58 4.45 53.43
CA ILE A 4 64.55 5.36 54.11
C ILE A 4 64.64 6.72 53.37
N GLN A 5 64.03 7.85 53.78
CA GLN A 5 63.74 8.55 55.06
C GLN A 5 64.95 9.25 55.71
N PHE A 6 64.91 10.60 55.78
CA PHE A 6 65.25 11.52 56.91
C PHE A 6 65.41 12.97 56.39
N HIS A 7 64.46 13.89 56.63
CA HIS A 7 64.33 14.86 57.74
C HIS A 7 65.28 16.08 57.67
N ILE A 8 64.71 17.29 57.73
CA ILE A 8 65.01 18.32 58.76
C ILE A 8 63.88 19.38 58.81
N PHE A 9 63.44 19.64 60.03
CA PHE A 9 62.45 20.62 60.49
C PHE A 9 63.00 22.06 60.45
N ILE A 10 62.15 23.05 60.12
CA ILE A 10 62.13 24.34 60.83
C ILE A 10 60.67 24.79 61.02
N ARG A 11 60.27 24.93 62.29
CA ARG A 11 59.05 25.57 62.76
C ARG A 11 59.24 27.08 62.76
N ILE A 12 58.24 27.85 62.30
CA ILE A 12 57.95 29.18 62.84
C ILE A 12 56.45 29.25 63.11
N ILE A 13 56.12 29.41 64.39
CA ILE A 13 54.79 29.68 64.94
C ILE A 13 54.69 31.20 65.10
N PHE A 14 53.69 31.81 64.50
CA PHE A 14 53.16 33.10 64.95
C PHE A 14 51.66 32.95 65.19
N ILE A 15 51.30 33.04 66.47
CA ILE A 15 49.93 33.31 66.94
C ILE A 15 49.74 34.83 66.82
N VAL A 16 48.54 35.30 66.45
CA VAL A 16 47.81 36.37 67.16
C VAL A 16 46.49 36.72 66.42
N ALA A 17 45.46 36.85 67.24
CA ALA A 17 44.20 37.59 67.11
C ALA A 17 43.15 37.12 66.10
N SER A 18 42.17 36.40 66.65
CA SER A 18 40.77 36.57 66.32
C SER A 18 40.29 37.97 66.75
N SER A 19 39.72 38.72 65.82
CA SER A 19 38.80 39.81 66.12
C SER A 19 37.65 39.76 65.11
N ALA A 20 36.49 39.32 65.59
CA ALA A 20 35.23 39.63 64.97
C ALA A 20 34.90 41.10 65.29
N ALA A 21 34.67 41.93 64.26
CA ALA A 21 33.61 42.93 64.23
C ALA A 21 33.66 43.73 62.92
N VAL A 22 32.57 43.59 62.17
CA VAL A 22 31.81 44.66 61.51
C VAL A 22 32.62 45.69 60.70
N ALA A 23 32.61 45.51 59.38
CA ALA A 23 32.67 46.61 58.44
C ALA A 23 31.45 46.52 57.52
N THR A 24 30.42 47.25 57.93
CA THR A 24 29.53 48.06 57.09
C THR A 24 29.06 47.48 55.76
N PHE A 25 27.77 47.14 55.76
CA PHE A 25 26.88 47.13 54.59
C PHE A 25 27.09 48.42 53.77
N ASP A 26 27.90 48.35 52.72
CA ASP A 26 27.97 49.43 51.74
C ASP A 26 26.79 49.25 50.78
N ARG A 27 25.71 49.95 51.13
CA ARG A 27 24.43 49.94 50.45
C ARG A 27 24.50 50.89 49.26
N ASN A 28 25.39 50.61 48.30
CA ASN A 28 25.43 51.39 47.06
C ASN A 28 26.13 50.64 45.91
N ALA A 29 25.46 49.62 45.38
CA ALA A 29 25.72 49.15 44.02
C ALA A 29 24.39 49.05 43.29
N SER A 30 24.05 50.13 42.62
CA SER A 30 23.11 50.17 41.50
C SER A 30 23.27 48.93 40.64
N HIS A 31 22.27 48.05 40.66
CA HIS A 31 22.27 46.83 39.86
C HIS A 31 22.54 47.18 38.38
N PRO A 32 23.55 46.55 37.75
CA PRO A 32 24.00 46.96 36.43
C PRO A 32 22.94 46.57 35.39
N TYR A 33 22.59 47.54 34.56
CA TYR A 33 21.94 47.43 33.25
C TYR A 33 22.02 46.01 32.64
N ILE A 34 20.92 45.25 32.73
CA ILE A 34 20.71 44.05 31.95
C ILE A 34 20.11 44.52 30.62
N VAL A 35 20.92 44.63 29.58
CA VAL A 35 20.40 44.81 28.21
C VAL A 35 19.78 43.48 27.78
N LYS A 36 18.48 43.33 28.03
CA LYS A 36 17.69 42.16 27.63
C LYS A 36 17.33 42.29 26.16
N LYS A 37 18.25 41.92 25.27
CA LYS A 37 17.90 41.70 23.87
C LYS A 37 17.40 40.26 23.74
N THR A 38 16.19 40.12 23.22
CA THR A 38 15.61 38.84 22.84
C THR A 38 15.55 38.74 21.33
N TRP A 39 15.60 37.51 20.83
CA TRP A 39 15.33 37.20 19.43
C TRP A 39 14.74 35.80 19.35
N VAL A 40 14.08 35.50 18.24
CA VAL A 40 13.56 34.16 17.95
C VAL A 40 14.34 33.58 16.78
N GLU A 41 14.79 32.33 16.94
CA GLU A 41 15.47 31.57 15.90
C GLU A 41 14.99 30.12 15.95
N ASN A 42 14.64 29.55 14.80
CA ASN A 42 14.07 28.20 14.69
C ASN A 42 12.93 27.96 15.69
N PHE A 43 12.01 28.92 15.81
CA PHE A 43 10.89 28.89 16.76
C PHE A 43 11.29 28.85 18.24
N VAL A 44 12.55 29.08 18.61
CA VAL A 44 12.99 29.17 20.02
C VAL A 44 13.33 30.63 20.33
N ARG A 45 12.79 31.15 21.43
CA ARG A 45 13.13 32.50 21.91
C ARG A 45 14.36 32.43 22.80
N PHE A 46 15.35 33.24 22.47
CA PHE A 46 16.57 33.37 23.25
C PHE A 46 16.64 34.73 23.94
N GLN A 47 17.37 34.78 25.05
CA GLN A 47 17.68 36.00 25.76
C GLN A 47 19.18 36.09 26.06
N TYR A 48 19.74 37.27 25.79
CA TYR A 48 21.07 37.64 26.28
C TYR A 48 21.01 38.07 27.75
N VAL A 49 21.85 37.46 28.59
CA VAL A 49 22.03 37.82 29.99
C VAL A 49 23.50 38.12 30.29
N PHE A 50 23.77 39.24 30.96
CA PHE A 50 25.09 39.63 31.45
C PHE A 50 25.14 39.46 32.95
N GLU A 51 25.99 38.57 33.46
CA GLU A 51 26.02 38.28 34.90
C GLU A 51 26.72 39.39 35.71
N ARG A 52 27.65 40.17 35.12
CA ARG A 52 28.33 41.35 35.71
C ARG A 52 28.91 42.28 34.64
N LYS A 53 29.35 43.49 35.04
CA LYS A 53 30.11 44.42 34.18
C LYS A 53 31.43 43.75 33.74
N GLY A 54 31.55 43.42 32.45
CA GLY A 54 32.70 42.70 31.90
C GLY A 54 32.62 41.18 31.93
N ALA A 55 31.51 40.60 32.38
CA ALA A 55 31.28 39.15 32.31
C ALA A 55 30.97 38.71 30.87
N LYS A 56 31.28 37.44 30.55
CA LYS A 56 30.87 36.82 29.29
C LYS A 56 29.34 36.79 29.22
N ALA A 57 28.81 37.19 28.06
CA ALA A 57 27.38 37.10 27.81
C ALA A 57 26.96 35.62 27.79
N LYS A 58 25.82 35.31 28.43
CA LYS A 58 25.19 34.00 28.39
C LYS A 58 23.91 34.09 27.56
N ILE A 59 23.69 33.10 26.71
CA ILE A 59 22.46 32.93 25.94
C ILE A 59 21.61 31.91 26.69
N ILE A 60 20.36 32.26 26.96
CA ILE A 60 19.42 31.38 27.65
C ILE A 60 18.19 31.20 26.75
N PRO A 61 17.81 29.95 26.42
CA PRO A 61 16.57 29.70 25.72
C PRO A 61 15.41 29.85 26.71
N LEU A 62 14.34 30.53 26.31
CA LEU A 62 13.20 30.86 27.17
C LEU A 62 11.98 29.96 26.93
N GLY A 63 11.91 29.32 25.76
CA GLY A 63 10.74 28.57 25.30
C GLY A 63 10.55 28.73 23.80
N CYS A 64 9.39 28.31 23.31
CA CYS A 64 9.11 28.23 21.88
C CYS A 64 8.12 29.31 21.43
N VAL A 65 8.19 29.73 20.17
CA VAL A 65 7.35 30.78 19.60
C VAL A 65 6.82 30.28 18.24
N PRO A 66 5.60 29.73 18.20
CA PRO A 66 5.03 29.11 17.00
C PRO A 66 5.00 30.01 15.76
N THR A 67 4.87 31.34 15.96
CA THR A 67 4.84 32.30 14.85
C THR A 67 6.21 32.61 14.26
N ASN A 68 7.29 32.16 14.93
CA ASN A 68 8.68 32.49 14.61
C ASN A 68 8.95 34.00 14.50
N ARG A 69 8.32 34.81 15.37
CA ARG A 69 8.48 36.26 15.43
C ARG A 69 8.88 36.71 16.82
N ASP A 70 9.68 37.77 16.90
CA ASP A 70 10.16 38.32 18.18
C ASP A 70 9.02 38.74 19.13
N ASP A 71 7.88 39.17 18.59
CA ASP A 71 6.67 39.59 19.31
C ASP A 71 5.62 38.47 19.45
N GLY A 72 5.94 37.25 19.02
CA GLY A 72 5.03 36.10 19.10
C GLY A 72 4.70 35.66 20.51
N PHE A 73 3.64 34.87 20.64
CA PHE A 73 3.30 34.21 21.90
C PHE A 73 4.40 33.22 22.30
N LEU A 74 4.85 33.27 23.56
CA LEU A 74 5.84 32.36 24.11
C LEU A 74 5.14 31.17 24.75
N LEU A 75 5.47 29.99 24.23
CA LEU A 75 5.11 28.69 24.76
C LEU A 75 6.18 28.28 25.77
N GLU A 76 5.79 27.98 27.00
CA GLU A 76 6.72 27.50 28.03
C GLU A 76 7.17 26.05 27.73
N VAL A 77 8.30 25.65 28.31
CA VAL A 77 8.80 24.27 28.17
C VAL A 77 7.79 23.30 28.79
N GLY A 78 7.43 22.26 28.02
CA GLY A 78 6.38 21.29 28.36
C GLY A 78 4.99 21.65 27.83
N GLU A 79 4.78 22.87 27.34
CA GLU A 79 3.50 23.26 26.74
C GLU A 79 3.36 22.78 25.29
N ARG A 80 2.10 22.70 24.84
CA ARG A 80 1.73 22.23 23.51
C ARG A 80 0.90 23.27 22.77
N PHE A 81 1.09 23.33 21.46
CA PHE A 81 0.34 24.19 20.55
C PHE A 81 -0.37 23.36 19.49
N ILE A 82 -1.69 23.48 19.40
CA ILE A 82 -2.49 22.81 18.37
C ILE A 82 -2.55 23.71 17.14
N GLY A 83 -1.83 23.32 16.10
CA GLY A 83 -1.92 23.94 14.78
C GLY A 83 -3.06 23.34 13.94
N THR A 84 -3.11 23.73 12.67
CA THR A 84 -4.15 23.24 11.74
C THR A 84 -4.00 21.76 11.42
N ASP A 85 -2.75 21.30 11.22
CA ASP A 85 -2.48 19.93 10.77
C ASP A 85 -1.76 19.07 11.81
N PHE A 86 -1.10 19.70 12.77
CA PHE A 86 -0.22 19.05 13.74
C PHE A 86 -0.34 19.69 15.11
N VAL A 87 -0.05 18.89 16.13
CA VAL A 87 0.22 19.35 17.49
C VAL A 87 1.72 19.44 17.66
N PHE A 88 2.18 20.59 18.12
CA PHE A 88 3.59 20.87 18.38
C PHE A 88 3.84 20.90 19.89
N ALA A 89 5.01 20.45 20.32
CA ALA A 89 5.45 20.53 21.70
C ALA A 89 6.73 21.37 21.80
N CYS A 90 6.84 22.14 22.89
CA CYS A 90 8.10 22.77 23.27
C CYS A 90 8.79 21.89 24.31
N GLU A 91 9.88 21.22 23.95
CA GLU A 91 10.54 20.25 24.82
C GLU A 91 11.99 20.64 25.07
N GLU A 92 12.49 20.31 26.26
CA GLU A 92 13.90 20.47 26.60
C GLU A 92 14.53 19.07 26.71
N SER A 93 15.61 18.85 25.97
CA SER A 93 16.36 17.60 26.03
C SER A 93 17.17 17.47 27.33
N GLU A 94 17.71 16.28 27.59
CA GLU A 94 18.61 16.06 28.74
C GLU A 94 19.87 16.95 28.72
N ASP A 95 20.28 17.39 27.53
CA ASP A 95 21.42 18.31 27.32
C ASP A 95 21.03 19.80 27.50
N GLY A 96 19.77 20.09 27.85
CA GLY A 96 19.25 21.45 28.00
C GLY A 96 18.97 22.17 26.68
N VAL A 97 18.80 21.43 25.58
CA VAL A 97 18.45 21.99 24.27
C VAL A 97 16.94 22.04 24.15
N ILE A 98 16.40 23.25 23.93
CA ILE A 98 14.97 23.45 23.68
C ILE A 98 14.68 23.24 22.17
N SER A 99 13.67 22.42 21.86
CA SER A 99 13.18 22.20 20.51
C SER A 99 11.66 22.42 20.39
N TYR A 100 11.22 22.72 19.16
CA TYR A 100 9.83 22.92 18.81
C TYR A 100 9.45 21.92 17.72
N ASP A 101 8.90 20.78 18.12
CA ASP A 101 8.70 19.63 17.24
C ASP A 101 7.22 19.25 17.10
N ALA A 102 6.86 18.73 15.92
CA ALA A 102 5.53 18.17 15.69
C ALA A 102 5.46 16.77 16.30
N VAL A 103 4.55 16.57 17.26
CA VAL A 103 4.45 15.34 18.07
C VAL A 103 3.19 14.52 17.79
N ALA A 104 2.17 15.12 17.18
CA ALA A 104 0.92 14.45 16.80
C ALA A 104 0.26 15.15 15.61
N CYS A 105 -0.70 14.49 14.96
CA CYS A 105 -1.48 15.07 13.87
C CYS A 105 -2.80 15.62 14.40
N VAL A 106 -3.47 16.46 13.61
CA VAL A 106 -4.82 16.97 13.90
C VAL A 106 -5.76 16.48 12.79
N ASP A 107 -6.86 15.85 13.19
CA ASP A 107 -7.87 15.37 12.25
C ASP A 107 -8.75 16.52 11.71
N MET A 108 -9.68 16.18 10.79
CA MET A 108 -10.57 17.18 10.19
C MET A 108 -11.58 17.80 11.16
N LEU A 109 -11.73 17.25 12.37
CA LEU A 109 -12.58 17.77 13.43
C LEU A 109 -11.77 18.58 14.47
N GLY A 110 -10.47 18.78 14.24
CA GLY A 110 -9.59 19.48 15.17
C GLY A 110 -9.12 18.62 16.35
N LYS A 111 -9.34 17.29 16.30
CA LYS A 111 -8.95 16.38 17.38
C LYS A 111 -7.56 15.79 17.12
N GLU A 112 -6.73 15.81 18.16
CA GLU A 112 -5.40 15.22 18.16
C GLU A 112 -5.43 13.73 17.79
N MET A 113 -4.51 13.31 16.92
CA MET A 113 -4.25 11.93 16.50
C MET A 113 -2.80 11.56 16.87
N MET A 114 -2.64 10.55 17.71
CA MET A 114 -1.31 10.10 18.14
C MET A 114 -0.55 9.42 17.01
N LEU A 115 0.78 9.35 17.15
CA LEU A 115 1.65 8.57 16.28
C LEU A 115 1.18 7.11 16.16
N GLY A 116 1.03 6.64 14.93
CA GLY A 116 0.51 5.30 14.60
C GLY A 116 -1.01 5.21 14.60
N GLU A 117 -1.74 6.25 15.03
CA GLU A 117 -3.20 6.23 15.03
C GLU A 117 -3.77 6.29 13.61
N MET A 118 -4.83 5.51 13.40
CA MET A 118 -5.65 5.51 12.20
C MET A 118 -7.07 5.93 12.55
N ARG A 119 -7.66 6.87 11.78
CA ARG A 119 -9.07 7.23 11.89
C ARG A 119 -9.79 7.05 10.58
N LYS A 120 -10.92 6.33 10.64
CA LYS A 120 -11.86 6.20 9.52
C LYS A 120 -12.90 7.31 9.63
N LEU A 121 -13.04 8.10 8.58
CA LEU A 121 -13.99 9.19 8.45
C LEU A 121 -14.96 8.91 7.30
N ALA A 122 -16.09 9.62 7.28
CA ALA A 122 -17.13 9.51 6.25
C ALA A 122 -17.51 8.04 5.96
N ASN A 123 -17.95 7.31 7.00
CA ASN A 123 -18.33 5.89 6.94
C ASN A 123 -17.24 4.96 6.37
N GLY A 124 -15.97 5.31 6.58
CA GLY A 124 -14.83 4.49 6.14
C GLY A 124 -14.31 4.81 4.76
N THR A 125 -14.83 5.83 4.07
CA THR A 125 -14.34 6.27 2.75
C THR A 125 -13.01 7.00 2.80
N VAL A 126 -12.70 7.63 3.93
CA VAL A 126 -11.43 8.33 4.14
C VAL A 126 -10.73 7.73 5.34
N VAL A 127 -9.48 7.33 5.17
CA VAL A 127 -8.61 6.83 6.22
C VAL A 127 -7.50 7.84 6.45
N LEU A 128 -7.46 8.41 7.65
CA LEU A 128 -6.37 9.28 8.09
C LEU A 128 -5.34 8.44 8.84
N HIS A 129 -4.07 8.62 8.49
CA HIS A 129 -2.94 8.05 9.19
C HIS A 129 -2.05 9.16 9.73
N CYS A 130 -1.63 9.04 10.98
CA CYS A 130 -0.57 9.88 11.55
C CYS A 130 0.68 9.02 11.75
N ASN A 131 1.73 9.21 10.94
CA ASN A 131 2.92 8.36 11.02
C ASN A 131 4.20 9.11 10.60
N ILE A 132 5.36 8.53 10.90
CA ILE A 132 6.66 9.06 10.51
C ILE A 132 7.07 8.45 9.18
N TYR A 133 7.33 9.29 8.18
CA TYR A 133 7.82 8.87 6.87
C TYR A 133 9.05 9.67 6.48
N GLY A 134 10.18 8.99 6.29
CA GLY A 134 11.45 9.64 5.96
C GLY A 134 11.95 10.57 7.08
N GLY A 135 11.68 10.22 8.34
CA GLY A 135 12.09 11.00 9.52
C GLY A 135 11.20 12.19 9.87
N ALA A 136 10.16 12.47 9.08
CA ALA A 136 9.21 13.55 9.36
C ALA A 136 7.82 13.00 9.69
N LEU A 137 7.15 13.64 10.66
CA LEU A 137 5.73 13.40 10.94
C LEU A 137 4.88 13.77 9.72
N LYS A 138 4.01 12.88 9.27
CA LYS A 138 3.05 13.15 8.19
C LYS A 138 1.65 12.70 8.55
N LYS A 139 0.69 13.54 8.19
CA LYS A 139 -0.73 13.19 8.09
C LYS A 139 -1.00 12.71 6.67
N VAL A 140 -1.26 11.41 6.50
CA VAL A 140 -1.60 10.83 5.20
C VAL A 140 -3.12 10.65 5.13
N VAL A 141 -3.70 11.18 4.05
CA VAL A 141 -5.11 11.01 3.73
C VAL A 141 -5.21 9.95 2.64
N GLU A 142 -5.66 8.76 3.00
CA GLU A 142 -5.94 7.69 2.05
C GLU A 142 -7.44 7.64 1.80
N ARG A 143 -7.83 7.52 0.52
CA ARG A 143 -9.20 7.09 0.20
C ARG A 143 -9.22 5.58 0.37
N ALA A 144 -10.17 5.08 1.14
CA ALA A 144 -10.27 3.65 1.37
C ALA A 144 -10.44 2.92 0.03
N ALA A 145 -9.62 1.87 -0.15
CA ALA A 145 -9.75 0.94 -1.26
C ALA A 145 -10.78 -0.12 -0.89
N GLY A 146 -11.78 -0.32 -1.73
CA GLY A 146 -12.79 -1.35 -1.57
C GLY A 146 -14.02 -1.08 -2.43
N CYS A 147 -14.96 -2.01 -2.41
CA CYS A 147 -16.16 -1.96 -3.24
C CYS A 147 -17.22 -1.12 -2.52
N PHE A 148 -17.67 -0.04 -3.16
CA PHE A 148 -18.71 0.83 -2.62
C PHE A 148 -20.09 0.22 -2.89
N PHE A 149 -20.81 -0.17 -1.84
CA PHE A 149 -22.16 -0.71 -1.92
C PHE A 149 -23.02 -0.16 -0.77
N ASN A 150 -24.22 0.34 -1.07
CA ASN A 150 -25.15 0.86 -0.08
C ASN A 150 -24.49 1.83 0.94
N GLU A 151 -23.76 2.82 0.43
CA GLU A 151 -23.03 3.85 1.20
C GLU A 151 -21.89 3.34 2.11
N THR A 152 -21.52 2.06 2.01
CA THR A 152 -20.47 1.44 2.81
C THR A 152 -19.41 0.83 1.90
N ILE A 153 -18.14 0.89 2.33
CA ILE A 153 -17.04 0.21 1.63
C ILE A 153 -16.84 -1.16 2.26
N TYR A 154 -16.88 -2.19 1.42
CA TYR A 154 -16.63 -3.57 1.81
C TYR A 154 -15.40 -4.12 1.10
N GLY A 155 -14.79 -5.15 1.71
CA GLY A 155 -13.85 -6.02 0.99
C GLY A 155 -14.57 -6.85 -0.08
N GLU A 156 -13.85 -7.25 -1.11
CA GLU A 156 -14.36 -8.04 -2.26
C GLU A 156 -15.08 -9.32 -1.81
N ASP A 157 -14.55 -10.01 -0.80
CA ASP A 157 -15.13 -11.25 -0.25
C ASP A 157 -16.35 -11.03 0.66
N GLU A 158 -16.52 -9.83 1.22
CA GLU A 158 -17.49 -9.58 2.29
C GLU A 158 -18.89 -9.27 1.73
N ILE A 159 -18.98 -8.56 0.60
CA ILE A 159 -20.27 -8.26 -0.05
C ILE A 159 -20.92 -9.53 -0.58
N SER A 160 -20.11 -10.41 -1.16
CA SER A 160 -20.64 -11.56 -1.91
C SER A 160 -21.39 -12.54 -1.03
N ARG A 161 -20.95 -12.71 0.22
CA ARG A 161 -21.56 -13.65 1.17
C ARG A 161 -22.87 -13.15 1.79
N LEU A 162 -22.99 -11.85 2.03
CA LEU A 162 -24.12 -11.28 2.75
C LEU A 162 -25.38 -11.15 1.87
N THR A 163 -25.21 -11.00 0.56
CA THR A 163 -26.30 -10.66 -0.36
C THR A 163 -26.72 -11.80 -1.28
N GLY A 164 -25.95 -12.90 -1.35
CA GLY A 164 -26.12 -13.94 -2.36
C GLY A 164 -25.78 -13.47 -3.78
N ARG A 165 -25.22 -12.26 -3.92
CA ARG A 165 -24.79 -11.68 -5.20
C ARG A 165 -23.29 -11.82 -5.31
N LEU A 166 -22.80 -12.28 -6.45
CA LEU A 166 -21.37 -12.23 -6.74
C LEU A 166 -21.05 -10.82 -7.23
N MET A 167 -20.20 -10.11 -6.49
CA MET A 167 -19.83 -8.73 -6.80
C MET A 167 -18.38 -8.67 -7.27
N GLU A 168 -18.10 -7.80 -8.24
CA GLU A 168 -16.73 -7.49 -8.69
C GLU A 168 -16.51 -5.97 -8.62
N CYS A 169 -15.34 -5.59 -8.13
CA CYS A 169 -14.93 -4.20 -8.06
C CYS A 169 -14.43 -3.75 -9.44
N PHE A 170 -15.17 -2.85 -10.09
CA PHE A 170 -14.73 -2.22 -11.32
C PHE A 170 -14.17 -0.82 -11.03
N ARG A 171 -13.14 -0.40 -11.77
CA ARG A 171 -12.57 0.95 -11.66
C ARG A 171 -12.92 1.77 -12.90
N PRO A 172 -14.09 2.43 -12.95
CA PRO A 172 -14.45 3.24 -14.12
C PRO A 172 -13.59 4.50 -14.25
N HIS A 173 -13.12 5.05 -13.12
CA HIS A 173 -12.29 6.26 -13.08
C HIS A 173 -11.12 6.15 -12.10
N HIS A 174 -10.11 7.01 -12.27
CA HIS A 174 -8.91 7.02 -11.40
C HIS A 174 -9.20 7.27 -9.92
N SER A 175 -10.42 7.69 -9.53
CA SER A 175 -10.73 8.19 -8.19
C SER A 175 -11.43 7.20 -7.26
N TYR A 176 -12.14 6.18 -7.75
CA TYR A 176 -12.87 5.21 -6.91
C TYR A 176 -13.23 3.91 -7.66
N TYR A 177 -13.60 2.87 -6.90
CA TYR A 177 -14.10 1.59 -7.41
C TYR A 177 -15.63 1.53 -7.24
N GLU A 178 -16.33 1.06 -8.26
CA GLU A 178 -17.77 0.77 -8.23
C GLU A 178 -17.97 -0.74 -8.15
N SER A 179 -18.93 -1.19 -7.35
CA SER A 179 -19.26 -2.62 -7.27
C SER A 179 -20.32 -2.97 -8.30
N HIS A 180 -20.04 -3.93 -9.19
CA HIS A 180 -21.02 -4.46 -10.11
C HIS A 180 -21.43 -5.86 -9.70
N VAL A 181 -22.72 -6.17 -9.85
CA VAL A 181 -23.19 -7.55 -9.75
C VAL A 181 -22.73 -8.27 -11.02
N ILE A 182 -21.97 -9.35 -10.86
CA ILE A 182 -21.46 -10.17 -11.98
C ILE A 182 -22.01 -11.59 -11.95
N GLY A 183 -22.81 -11.94 -10.94
CA GLY A 183 -23.39 -13.27 -10.81
C GLY A 183 -24.04 -13.55 -9.45
N CYS A 184 -24.10 -14.84 -9.12
CA CYS A 184 -24.74 -15.38 -7.92
C CYS A 184 -23.67 -15.96 -6.99
N ALA A 185 -23.85 -15.79 -5.68
CA ALA A 185 -22.98 -16.36 -4.66
C ALA A 185 -23.74 -17.42 -3.85
N ILE A 186 -23.25 -18.66 -3.86
CA ILE A 186 -23.82 -19.83 -3.18
C ILE A 186 -22.81 -20.35 -2.16
N GLY A 187 -22.90 -19.85 -0.93
CA GLY A 187 -21.93 -20.19 0.12
C GLY A 187 -20.52 -19.69 -0.23
N ARG A 188 -19.68 -20.57 -0.78
CA ARG A 188 -18.31 -20.25 -1.25
C ARG A 188 -18.14 -20.31 -2.76
N ILE A 189 -19.17 -20.72 -3.48
CA ILE A 189 -19.14 -20.86 -4.93
C ILE A 189 -19.71 -19.58 -5.54
N GLY A 190 -18.96 -18.93 -6.43
CA GLY A 190 -19.44 -17.84 -7.27
C GLY A 190 -19.82 -18.40 -8.65
N VAL A 191 -20.95 -17.98 -9.19
CA VAL A 191 -21.44 -18.36 -10.52
C VAL A 191 -21.66 -17.08 -11.31
N ARG A 192 -20.84 -16.79 -12.31
CA ARG A 192 -21.02 -15.61 -13.18
C ARG A 192 -22.28 -15.76 -14.04
N PHE A 193 -22.85 -14.65 -14.56
CA PHE A 193 -24.06 -14.70 -15.40
C PHE A 193 -23.92 -15.58 -16.66
N GLU A 194 -22.72 -15.66 -17.22
CA GLU A 194 -22.40 -16.46 -18.41
C GLU A 194 -21.93 -17.88 -18.07
N GLU A 195 -21.86 -18.21 -16.78
CA GLU A 195 -21.40 -19.51 -16.29
C GLU A 195 -22.55 -20.38 -15.83
N PHE A 196 -22.29 -21.67 -15.89
CA PHE A 196 -23.18 -22.71 -15.38
C PHE A 196 -22.47 -23.44 -14.26
N VAL A 197 -23.25 -23.91 -13.29
CA VAL A 197 -22.75 -24.68 -12.15
C VAL A 197 -23.53 -25.97 -12.02
N GLU A 198 -22.84 -27.05 -11.67
CA GLU A 198 -23.48 -28.28 -11.19
C GLU A 198 -23.61 -28.18 -9.67
N LEU A 199 -24.85 -28.20 -9.16
CA LEU A 199 -25.13 -28.03 -7.73
C LEU A 199 -25.07 -29.37 -6.99
N ASP A 200 -25.78 -30.38 -7.49
CA ASP A 200 -25.79 -31.75 -6.95
C ASP A 200 -26.27 -32.74 -8.03
N ARG A 201 -25.59 -33.89 -8.15
CA ARG A 201 -26.00 -35.06 -8.96
C ARG A 201 -26.62 -34.72 -10.34
N GLY A 202 -25.94 -33.93 -11.17
CA GLY A 202 -26.40 -33.59 -12.52
C GLY A 202 -27.49 -32.52 -12.58
N VAL A 203 -27.77 -31.81 -11.48
CA VAL A 203 -28.59 -30.60 -11.48
C VAL A 203 -27.72 -29.41 -11.85
N PHE A 204 -28.01 -28.82 -13.01
CA PHE A 204 -27.32 -27.64 -13.50
C PHE A 204 -28.14 -26.38 -13.24
N ALA A 205 -27.45 -25.29 -12.92
CA ALA A 205 -28.05 -23.98 -12.73
C ALA A 205 -27.23 -22.89 -13.40
N GLN A 206 -27.92 -21.84 -13.81
CA GLN A 206 -27.33 -20.60 -14.32
C GLN A 206 -27.75 -19.44 -13.42
N CYS A 207 -26.89 -18.45 -13.25
CA CYS A 207 -27.28 -17.21 -12.58
C CYS A 207 -28.00 -16.28 -13.56
N GLU A 208 -29.15 -15.72 -13.15
CA GLU A 208 -29.85 -14.68 -13.90
C GLU A 208 -30.14 -13.48 -13.00
N GLN A 209 -30.17 -12.29 -13.61
CA GLN A 209 -30.56 -11.04 -12.97
C GLN A 209 -31.93 -10.62 -13.48
N ASP A 210 -32.81 -10.21 -12.57
CA ASP A 210 -34.09 -9.63 -12.93
C ASP A 210 -34.00 -8.12 -13.19
N ASP A 211 -35.10 -7.53 -13.68
CA ASP A 211 -35.18 -6.10 -13.99
C ASP A 211 -34.96 -5.18 -12.77
N THR A 212 -35.05 -5.73 -11.55
CA THR A 212 -34.82 -5.01 -10.30
C THR A 212 -33.38 -5.14 -9.80
N GLY A 213 -32.52 -5.86 -10.54
CA GLY A 213 -31.13 -6.10 -10.20
C GLY A 213 -30.92 -7.21 -9.17
N ASN A 214 -31.97 -7.94 -8.79
CA ASN A 214 -31.83 -9.12 -7.94
C ASN A 214 -31.34 -10.30 -8.76
N VAL A 215 -30.52 -11.14 -8.14
CA VAL A 215 -30.00 -12.36 -8.79
C VAL A 215 -30.67 -13.59 -8.23
N ARG A 216 -30.87 -14.59 -9.08
CA ARG A 216 -31.34 -15.91 -8.67
C ARG A 216 -30.72 -16.99 -9.55
N LEU A 217 -30.66 -18.19 -9.01
CA LEU A 217 -30.28 -19.37 -9.78
C LEU A 217 -31.52 -19.90 -10.50
N ARG A 218 -31.41 -20.04 -11.81
CA ARG A 218 -32.39 -20.73 -12.63
C ARG A 218 -31.88 -22.14 -12.93
N PRO A 219 -32.65 -23.20 -12.61
CA PRO A 219 -32.30 -24.55 -13.04
C PRO A 219 -32.35 -24.62 -14.56
N VAL A 220 -31.37 -25.29 -15.15
CA VAL A 220 -31.27 -25.50 -16.60
C VAL A 220 -31.22 -26.99 -16.90
N GLN A 221 -31.85 -27.38 -18.01
CA GLN A 221 -31.82 -28.77 -18.46
C GLN A 221 -30.53 -29.05 -19.23
N LEU A 222 -30.15 -30.33 -19.33
CA LEU A 222 -28.95 -30.75 -20.05
C LEU A 222 -29.00 -30.33 -21.53
N ASP A 223 -30.20 -30.28 -22.12
CA ASP A 223 -30.41 -29.85 -23.51
C ASP A 223 -30.14 -28.34 -23.69
N ASP A 224 -30.39 -27.54 -22.65
CA ASP A 224 -30.07 -26.10 -22.64
C ASP A 224 -28.56 -25.84 -22.59
N LEU A 225 -27.76 -26.86 -22.24
CA LEU A 225 -26.30 -26.81 -22.22
C LEU A 225 -25.66 -27.21 -23.56
N SER A 226 -26.47 -27.43 -24.60
CA SER A 226 -26.00 -27.73 -25.94
C SER A 226 -25.38 -26.49 -26.61
N CYS A 227 -24.34 -26.72 -27.41
CA CYS A 227 -23.63 -25.67 -28.12
C CYS A 227 -24.12 -25.60 -29.56
N THR A 228 -24.42 -24.39 -30.04
CA THR A 228 -24.67 -24.18 -31.47
C THR A 228 -23.36 -23.78 -32.15
N TYR A 229 -22.87 -24.61 -33.07
CA TYR A 229 -21.64 -24.37 -33.82
C TYR A 229 -21.87 -24.65 -35.31
N LYS A 230 -21.64 -23.66 -36.19
CA LYS A 230 -21.88 -23.77 -37.65
C LYS A 230 -23.24 -24.39 -38.00
N ASN A 231 -24.31 -23.92 -37.35
CA ASN A 231 -25.69 -24.40 -37.49
C ASN A 231 -25.92 -25.88 -37.08
N GLN A 232 -24.97 -26.51 -36.40
CA GLN A 232 -25.14 -27.82 -35.78
C GLN A 232 -25.22 -27.67 -34.27
N SER A 233 -26.13 -28.43 -33.65
CA SER A 233 -26.23 -28.51 -32.19
C SER A 233 -25.37 -29.68 -31.70
N HIS A 234 -24.53 -29.40 -30.71
CA HIS A 234 -23.64 -30.35 -30.07
C HIS A 234 -24.06 -30.51 -28.61
N ALA A 235 -24.33 -31.74 -28.17
CA ALA A 235 -24.69 -32.01 -26.79
C ALA A 235 -23.57 -31.61 -25.82
N HIS A 236 -23.92 -31.29 -24.57
CA HIS A 236 -22.95 -31.00 -23.52
C HIS A 236 -21.91 -32.13 -23.40
N LEU A 237 -20.64 -31.75 -23.26
CA LEU A 237 -19.44 -32.62 -23.23
C LEU A 237 -19.17 -33.42 -24.50
N SER A 238 -19.99 -33.27 -25.56
CA SER A 238 -19.67 -33.88 -26.85
C SER A 238 -18.44 -33.23 -27.46
N THR A 239 -17.59 -34.06 -28.07
CA THR A 239 -16.39 -33.60 -28.78
C THR A 239 -16.54 -33.78 -30.28
N TRP A 240 -16.06 -32.83 -31.07
CA TRP A 240 -16.01 -32.92 -32.52
C TRP A 240 -14.72 -32.32 -33.06
N THR A 241 -14.47 -32.53 -34.35
CA THR A 241 -13.33 -31.94 -35.05
C THR A 241 -13.86 -30.90 -36.04
N ASP A 242 -13.34 -29.68 -35.95
CA ASP A 242 -13.50 -28.68 -37.00
C ASP A 242 -12.31 -28.77 -37.96
N ASN A 243 -12.54 -29.36 -39.12
CA ASN A 243 -11.53 -29.54 -40.15
C ASN A 243 -11.05 -28.21 -40.77
N GLU A 244 -11.91 -27.19 -40.83
CA GLU A 244 -11.52 -25.88 -41.38
C GLU A 244 -10.57 -25.16 -40.44
N ARG A 245 -10.80 -25.29 -39.12
CA ARG A 245 -9.95 -24.68 -38.10
C ARG A 245 -8.81 -25.59 -37.66
N ALA A 246 -8.73 -26.83 -38.16
CA ALA A 246 -7.79 -27.84 -37.68
C ALA A 246 -7.83 -27.97 -36.13
N ALA A 247 -9.04 -28.01 -35.56
CA ALA A 247 -9.26 -27.90 -34.13
C ALA A 247 -10.12 -29.06 -33.59
N ARG A 248 -9.74 -29.58 -32.43
CA ARG A 248 -10.61 -30.45 -31.63
C ARG A 248 -11.42 -29.55 -30.70
N MET A 249 -12.72 -29.68 -30.79
CA MET A 249 -13.68 -28.87 -30.06
C MET A 249 -14.44 -29.74 -29.06
N THR A 250 -14.93 -29.12 -28.00
CA THR A 250 -15.78 -29.74 -26.99
C THR A 250 -16.85 -28.74 -26.58
N CYS A 251 -18.09 -29.20 -26.45
CA CYS A 251 -19.16 -28.37 -25.97
C CYS A 251 -19.10 -28.34 -24.45
N SER A 252 -18.79 -27.19 -23.87
CA SER A 252 -18.76 -27.02 -22.42
C SER A 252 -19.78 -25.95 -22.04
N TYR A 253 -20.84 -26.39 -21.36
CA TYR A 253 -21.92 -25.53 -20.85
C TYR A 253 -22.43 -24.49 -21.87
N GLY A 254 -22.92 -24.94 -23.03
CA GLY A 254 -23.42 -24.06 -24.10
C GLY A 254 -22.34 -23.34 -24.92
N SER A 255 -21.07 -23.37 -24.50
CA SER A 255 -19.96 -22.72 -25.20
C SER A 255 -19.02 -23.73 -25.91
N PRO A 256 -18.75 -23.57 -27.23
CA PRO A 256 -17.76 -24.37 -27.93
C PRO A 256 -16.34 -24.00 -27.48
N GLN A 257 -15.65 -24.94 -26.84
CA GLN A 257 -14.26 -24.77 -26.40
C GLN A 257 -13.31 -25.58 -27.25
N LYS A 258 -12.18 -24.98 -27.63
CA LYS A 258 -11.08 -25.71 -28.27
C LYS A 258 -10.30 -26.46 -27.19
N THR A 259 -10.21 -27.78 -27.32
CA THR A 259 -9.48 -28.65 -26.39
C THR A 259 -8.18 -29.18 -26.97
N GLY A 260 -7.98 -29.02 -28.28
CA GLY A 260 -6.74 -29.40 -28.96
C GLY A 260 -6.78 -29.04 -30.43
N CYS A 261 -5.83 -29.57 -31.18
CA CYS A 261 -5.75 -29.41 -32.62
C CYS A 261 -5.90 -30.75 -33.32
N SER A 262 -6.43 -30.70 -34.54
CA SER A 262 -6.52 -31.85 -35.42
C SER A 262 -5.85 -31.51 -36.73
N PHE A 263 -4.79 -32.23 -37.08
CA PHE A 263 -4.06 -32.02 -38.31
C PHE A 263 -3.79 -33.37 -38.97
N ASN A 264 -4.25 -33.55 -40.23
CA ASN A 264 -4.23 -34.82 -40.96
C ASN A 264 -4.78 -36.03 -40.16
N GLY A 265 -5.82 -35.81 -39.35
CA GLY A 265 -6.43 -36.85 -38.52
C GLY A 265 -5.68 -37.20 -37.24
N LEU A 266 -4.51 -36.60 -37.00
CA LEU A 266 -3.77 -36.69 -35.74
C LEU A 266 -4.23 -35.58 -34.78
N LEU A 267 -4.28 -35.91 -33.49
CA LEU A 267 -4.70 -35.01 -32.42
C LEU A 267 -3.49 -34.52 -31.63
N PHE A 268 -3.51 -33.24 -31.30
CA PHE A 268 -2.40 -32.54 -30.63
C PHE A 268 -2.94 -31.68 -29.49
N ASP A 269 -2.18 -31.63 -28.40
CA ASP A 269 -2.52 -30.81 -27.25
C ASP A 269 -2.21 -29.33 -27.51
N ILE A 270 -2.94 -28.46 -26.83
CA ILE A 270 -2.69 -27.01 -26.87
C ILE A 270 -1.24 -26.75 -26.41
N GLY A 271 -0.55 -25.91 -27.17
CA GLY A 271 0.86 -25.55 -26.95
C GLY A 271 1.87 -26.47 -27.66
N GLN A 272 1.43 -27.56 -28.30
CA GLN A 272 2.33 -28.39 -29.10
C GLN A 272 2.72 -27.71 -30.42
N GLU A 273 4.01 -27.83 -30.76
CA GLU A 273 4.60 -27.42 -32.04
C GLU A 273 4.87 -28.65 -32.90
N LEU A 274 4.52 -28.59 -34.18
CA LEU A 274 4.69 -29.67 -35.13
C LEU A 274 5.50 -29.20 -36.34
N PRO A 275 6.69 -29.78 -36.58
CA PRO A 275 7.42 -29.53 -37.81
C PRO A 275 6.69 -30.18 -38.99
N LEU A 276 6.46 -29.38 -40.02
CA LEU A 276 5.84 -29.79 -41.28
C LEU A 276 6.92 -30.08 -42.33
N SER A 277 6.59 -30.92 -43.30
CA SER A 277 7.48 -31.35 -44.40
C SER A 277 8.07 -30.21 -45.23
N ASN A 278 7.43 -29.03 -45.25
CA ASN A 278 7.86 -27.84 -45.98
C ASN A 278 8.74 -26.88 -45.15
N GLY A 279 9.18 -27.30 -43.95
CA GLY A 279 9.96 -26.44 -43.05
C GLY A 279 9.12 -25.46 -42.23
N CYS A 280 7.79 -25.45 -42.39
CA CYS A 280 6.90 -24.71 -41.50
C CYS A 280 6.76 -25.39 -40.15
N ILE A 281 6.38 -24.62 -39.13
CA ILE A 281 5.96 -25.11 -37.83
C ILE A 281 4.47 -24.80 -37.66
N PHE A 282 3.69 -25.82 -37.35
CA PHE A 282 2.31 -25.68 -36.90
C PHE A 282 2.28 -25.60 -35.38
N LEU A 283 1.75 -24.51 -34.83
CA LEU A 283 1.57 -24.32 -33.40
C LEU A 283 0.08 -24.43 -33.04
N CYS A 284 -0.23 -25.37 -32.15
CA CYS A 284 -1.56 -25.55 -31.61
C CYS A 284 -1.90 -24.49 -30.55
N HIS A 285 -2.25 -23.28 -30.97
CA HIS A 285 -2.56 -22.17 -30.05
C HIS A 285 -4.02 -22.23 -29.54
N PRO A 286 -4.31 -21.84 -28.27
CA PRO A 286 -5.63 -21.98 -27.66
C PRO A 286 -6.79 -21.28 -28.39
N GLN A 287 -6.53 -20.17 -29.09
CA GLN A 287 -7.58 -19.41 -29.79
C GLN A 287 -7.66 -19.71 -31.30
N SER A 288 -6.51 -19.70 -31.97
CA SER A 288 -6.40 -19.81 -33.43
C SER A 288 -5.06 -20.46 -33.79
N ASN A 289 -5.06 -21.49 -34.62
CA ASN A 289 -3.83 -22.16 -35.03
C ASN A 289 -2.88 -21.23 -35.76
N VAL A 290 -1.59 -21.34 -35.48
CA VAL A 290 -0.54 -20.48 -36.06
C VAL A 290 0.37 -21.34 -36.93
N TYR A 291 0.64 -20.86 -38.14
CA TYR A 291 1.61 -21.45 -39.04
C TYR A 291 2.80 -20.49 -39.15
N VAL A 292 3.97 -20.95 -38.74
CA VAL A 292 5.22 -20.20 -38.83
C VAL A 292 6.02 -20.78 -39.99
N CYS A 293 6.16 -20.02 -41.07
CA CYS A 293 6.81 -20.46 -42.30
C CYS A 293 7.78 -19.40 -42.80
N ASP A 294 8.97 -19.81 -43.26
CA ASP A 294 9.90 -18.92 -43.95
C ASP A 294 9.46 -18.63 -45.41
N GLN A 295 8.52 -19.41 -45.95
CA GLN A 295 8.02 -19.30 -47.33
C GLN A 295 6.48 -19.37 -47.41
N ARG A 296 5.88 -18.97 -48.55
CA ARG A 296 4.41 -18.98 -48.76
C ARG A 296 3.80 -20.39 -48.70
N LEU A 297 2.62 -20.48 -48.11
CA LEU A 297 1.84 -21.71 -47.86
C LEU A 297 1.40 -22.40 -49.18
N GLY A 298 1.73 -23.70 -49.35
CA GLY A 298 1.30 -24.62 -50.43
C GLY A 298 0.38 -25.79 -49.97
N ASN A 299 0.62 -27.05 -50.38
CA ASN A 299 -0.01 -28.26 -49.77
C ASN A 299 1.07 -29.03 -48.97
N TRP A 300 0.79 -29.55 -47.77
CA TRP A 300 1.83 -30.15 -46.89
C TRP A 300 1.36 -31.29 -45.96
N THR A 301 2.32 -32.04 -45.41
CA THR A 301 2.12 -33.18 -44.48
C THR A 301 3.00 -33.08 -43.23
N VAL A 302 2.63 -33.76 -42.14
CA VAL A 302 3.38 -33.81 -40.86
C VAL A 302 4.61 -34.71 -41.02
N ASN A 303 5.76 -34.25 -40.55
CA ASN A 303 6.93 -35.11 -40.44
C ASN A 303 6.78 -36.01 -39.21
N GLU A 304 6.47 -37.29 -39.40
CA GLU A 304 6.54 -38.28 -38.33
C GLU A 304 8.01 -38.50 -37.93
N HIS A 305 8.51 -37.68 -37.00
CA HIS A 305 9.72 -37.99 -36.26
C HIS A 305 9.36 -38.31 -34.82
N ARG A 306 9.47 -39.61 -34.50
CA ARG A 306 9.41 -40.13 -33.14
C ARG A 306 10.48 -39.45 -32.29
N GLY A 307 10.04 -38.86 -31.18
CA GLY A 307 10.91 -38.50 -30.06
C GLY A 307 11.06 -36.99 -29.86
N LEU A 308 10.29 -36.47 -28.90
CA LEU A 308 10.63 -35.24 -28.19
C LEU A 308 12.05 -35.36 -27.61
N GLN A 309 13.05 -34.81 -28.29
CA GLN A 309 14.19 -34.24 -27.60
C GLN A 309 13.81 -32.84 -27.16
N ARG A 310 13.62 -32.69 -25.85
CA ARG A 310 13.64 -31.41 -25.14
C ARG A 310 14.97 -30.72 -25.47
N THR A 311 14.97 -29.77 -26.40
CA THR A 311 16.06 -28.81 -26.54
C THR A 311 15.72 -27.57 -25.72
N SER A 312 16.60 -27.29 -24.77
CA SER A 312 16.56 -26.17 -23.83
C SER A 312 16.28 -24.84 -24.51
N GLY A 313 15.43 -24.03 -23.88
CA GLY A 313 15.00 -22.73 -24.33
C GLY A 313 16.15 -21.80 -24.70
N LYS A 314 15.97 -21.09 -25.81
CA LYS A 314 16.60 -19.79 -26.02
C LYS A 314 15.56 -18.73 -25.66
N GLU A 315 15.92 -18.02 -24.61
CA GLU A 315 15.31 -16.81 -24.08
C GLU A 315 15.15 -15.77 -25.20
N PHE A 316 13.90 -15.42 -25.52
CA PHE A 316 13.60 -14.26 -26.35
C PHE A 316 13.45 -13.05 -25.43
N SER A 317 14.47 -12.18 -25.45
CA SER A 317 14.37 -10.81 -24.94
C SER A 317 13.52 -9.97 -25.89
N LEU A 318 12.32 -9.60 -25.44
CA LEU A 318 11.48 -8.56 -26.04
C LEU A 318 12.18 -7.20 -25.92
N PHE A 319 12.45 -6.55 -27.06
CA PHE A 319 12.67 -5.11 -27.13
C PHE A 319 11.41 -4.45 -27.68
N ASN A 320 11.07 -3.34 -27.01
CA ASN A 320 9.92 -2.47 -27.21
C ASN A 320 9.69 -2.02 -28.66
N LEU A 321 8.40 -1.89 -29.00
CA LEU A 321 7.78 -0.65 -29.52
C LEU A 321 6.27 -0.69 -29.24
#